data_AF-A0A9E2KDU9-F1
#
_entry.id   AF-A0A9E2KDU9-F1
#
_cell.length_a   1.000
_cell.length_b   1.000
_cell.length_c   1.000
_cell.angle_alpha   90.00
_cell.angle_beta   90.00
_cell.angle_gamma   90.00
#
_symmetry.space_group_name_H-M   'P 1'
#
loop_
_entity.id
_entity.type
_entity.pdbx_description
1 polymer ?
#
loop_
_entity_poly.entity_id
_entity_poly.type
_entity_poly.pdbx_seq_one_letter_code
_entity_poly.pdbx_strand_id
1 'polypeptide(L)'
;MFCPECGSRLDADMAFCPECGMRVEHEPADDMESPALKGILFTHIPRLARKLSVDPQEIIHLLTSFMQQKAEQGVFYQLANAGAVASKGLFNRSKSLAQDAPWHEYADVLKQIHDEEAERGEEPSTFLFILGGDDIIPMPAIPHYLGDQAGDAEKTIDTDLLYAYPYGAQMDEAICSGQLFFQKALFYIGRLPLATDAVFQDLADYLQRDVDNRVIEVDAGYGQCDPHWMKVTAQVTGRISREQLFPRYNSLPKEILYGSLFLTPEVDHQVIGRVFNPNAQLLFFNLHGGAARETSYFLGQSLKDPTDWRVAIFPEVIATCSHPNVIVSEACYGARFIGFDKAHSMLLSAMSANTLLYVGASRVAYGQADPHDPGSPVRLSNADVITGEFVNHMLDGMPAGVALFEARSRLCEMAEVGPVESTTLVEFNLFGDPTLGIVNRKMGTASMAAVGSRIGALFGSATASGRLENVPIAVGEDAKPMSLLAQVRAQVDANLAEIQSRINEQLYKQWGISPRKPVRMSRTTSLGGQKGYEMLYNLDESGKVPDGFYNQLSVSSDLNGEIKSVRVTK
;
A
#
# COMPACT_ATOMS: atom_id res chain seq x y z
N MET A 1 24.19 31.08 18.30
CA MET A 1 22.98 30.93 19.15
C MET A 1 22.67 32.28 19.83
N PHE A 2 21.54 32.43 20.52
CA PHE A 2 21.24 33.65 21.30
C PHE A 2 21.01 33.28 22.77
N CYS A 3 21.46 34.13 23.69
CA CYS A 3 21.26 33.94 25.12
C CYS A 3 19.75 34.00 25.42
N PRO A 4 19.17 32.98 26.09
CA PRO A 4 17.74 32.94 26.36
C PRO A 4 17.27 34.01 27.37
N GLU A 5 18.19 34.58 28.15
CA GLU A 5 17.86 35.57 29.17
C GLU A 5 17.97 37.02 28.68
N CYS A 6 19.02 37.37 27.93
CA CYS A 6 19.27 38.75 27.48
C CYS A 6 19.24 38.94 25.95
N GLY A 7 19.12 37.88 25.17
CA GLY A 7 19.05 37.95 23.70
C GLY A 7 20.37 38.26 23.00
N SER A 8 21.49 38.32 23.71
CA SER A 8 22.81 38.55 23.13
C SER A 8 23.26 37.37 22.27
N ARG A 9 23.93 37.64 21.15
CA ARG A 9 24.46 36.60 20.26
C ARG A 9 25.65 35.91 20.91
N LEU A 10 25.64 34.58 20.90
CA LEU A 10 26.65 33.71 21.52
C LEU A 10 27.34 32.84 20.46
N ASP A 11 28.63 32.63 20.65
CA ASP A 11 29.44 31.68 19.89
C ASP A 11 29.23 30.24 20.41
N ALA A 12 29.51 29.26 19.55
CA ALA A 12 29.09 27.86 19.74
C ALA A 12 29.80 27.13 20.89
N ASP A 13 30.85 27.70 21.49
CA ASP A 13 31.68 27.11 22.54
C ASP A 13 31.55 27.83 23.90
N MET A 14 30.68 28.83 24.01
CA MET A 14 30.53 29.62 25.23
C MET A 14 29.68 28.89 26.27
N ALA A 15 30.27 28.55 27.43
CA ALA A 15 29.55 27.95 28.56
C ALA A 15 28.74 28.96 29.39
N PHE A 16 29.02 30.26 29.24
CA PHE A 16 28.34 31.35 29.94
C PHE A 16 28.17 32.55 29.00
N CYS A 17 27.03 33.23 29.09
CA CYS A 17 26.78 34.47 28.36
C CYS A 17 27.68 35.59 28.92
N PRO A 18 28.53 36.23 28.11
CA PRO A 18 29.44 37.27 28.59
C PRO A 18 28.72 38.53 29.05
N GLU A 19 27.49 38.77 28.58
CA GLU A 19 26.71 39.97 28.93
C GLU A 19 25.92 39.85 30.24
N CYS A 20 25.26 38.72 30.52
CA CYS A 20 24.41 38.56 31.71
C CYS A 20 24.89 37.48 32.68
N GLY A 21 25.94 36.71 32.33
CA GLY A 21 26.48 35.64 33.18
C GLY A 21 25.66 34.36 33.19
N MET A 22 24.57 34.27 32.43
CA MET A 22 23.73 33.06 32.36
C MET A 22 24.52 31.88 31.82
N ARG A 23 24.43 30.73 32.48
CA ARG A 23 25.03 29.49 32.00
C ARG A 23 24.29 29.00 30.76
N VAL A 24 25.04 28.66 29.73
CA VAL A 24 24.53 28.16 28.45
C VAL A 24 24.79 26.66 28.45
N GLU A 25 23.73 25.88 28.58
CA GLU A 25 23.82 24.42 28.49
C GLU A 25 23.95 24.03 27.01
N HIS A 26 25.13 23.55 26.64
CA HIS A 26 25.31 22.82 25.39
C HIS A 26 24.84 21.39 25.67
N GLU A 27 23.74 20.98 25.04
CA GLU A 27 23.53 19.55 24.86
C GLU A 27 24.76 19.04 24.10
N PRO A 28 25.50 18.05 24.64
CA PRO A 28 26.59 17.47 23.88
C PRO A 28 26.00 17.04 22.54
N ALA A 29 26.67 17.42 21.46
CA ALA A 29 26.44 16.77 20.19
C ALA A 29 26.82 15.31 20.41
N ASP A 30 25.84 14.48 20.79
CA ASP A 30 25.95 13.05 20.57
C ASP A 30 26.29 12.93 19.09
N ASP A 31 27.44 12.31 18.81
CA ASP A 31 27.69 11.70 17.53
C ASP A 31 26.51 10.74 17.30
N MET A 32 25.43 11.25 16.69
CA MET A 32 24.26 10.47 16.35
C MET A 32 24.67 9.53 15.21
N GLU A 33 25.36 8.45 15.56
CA GLU A 33 25.34 7.23 14.76
C GLU A 33 23.86 6.93 14.51
N SER A 34 23.44 7.05 13.25
CA SER A 34 22.07 6.70 12.86
C SER A 34 21.82 5.27 13.33
N PRO A 35 20.72 4.99 14.03
CA PRO A 35 20.50 3.68 14.64
C PRO A 35 20.57 2.60 13.56
N ALA A 36 21.37 1.56 13.83
CA ALA A 36 21.53 0.42 12.95
C ALA A 36 20.17 -0.24 12.68
N LEU A 37 19.81 -0.44 11.41
CA LEU A 37 18.59 -1.16 11.06
C LEU A 37 18.89 -2.66 11.06
N LYS A 38 18.05 -3.45 11.74
CA LYS A 38 18.18 -4.91 11.75
C LYS A 38 17.00 -5.57 11.05
N GLY A 39 17.30 -6.56 10.21
CA GLY A 39 16.26 -7.26 9.48
C GLY A 39 16.57 -8.71 9.14
N ILE A 40 15.59 -9.37 8.56
CA ILE A 40 15.66 -10.73 8.06
C ILE A 40 15.51 -10.70 6.54
N LEU A 41 16.46 -11.30 5.83
CA LEU A 41 16.37 -11.61 4.42
C LEU A 41 15.74 -13.00 4.29
N PHE A 42 14.51 -13.07 3.80
CA PHE A 42 13.71 -14.30 3.85
C PHE A 42 13.48 -14.89 2.46
N THR A 43 13.90 -16.14 2.27
CA THR A 43 13.69 -16.84 1.00
C THR A 43 13.74 -18.36 1.15
N HIS A 44 13.51 -19.07 0.05
CA HIS A 44 13.66 -20.52 -0.06
C HIS A 44 14.74 -20.85 -1.10
N ILE A 45 16.01 -20.94 -0.68
CA ILE A 45 17.18 -21.01 -1.58
C ILE A 45 17.04 -22.11 -2.66
N PRO A 46 16.70 -23.38 -2.33
CA PRO A 46 16.57 -24.42 -3.37
C PRO A 46 15.53 -24.13 -4.45
N ARG A 47 14.44 -23.42 -4.13
CA ARG A 47 13.40 -23.06 -5.10
C ARG A 47 13.82 -21.85 -5.91
N LEU A 48 14.39 -20.85 -5.24
CA LEU A 48 14.90 -19.64 -5.89
C LEU A 48 15.97 -20.01 -6.93
N ALA A 49 16.94 -20.85 -6.55
CA ALA A 49 17.97 -21.37 -7.45
C ALA A 49 17.37 -22.14 -8.65
N ARG A 50 16.36 -22.99 -8.40
CA ARG A 50 15.66 -23.72 -9.47
C ARG A 50 14.93 -22.77 -10.43
N LYS A 51 14.20 -21.78 -9.92
CA LYS A 51 13.49 -20.78 -10.73
C LYS A 51 14.47 -20.01 -11.62
N LEU A 52 15.58 -19.58 -11.04
CA LEU A 52 16.61 -18.79 -11.73
C LEU A 52 17.60 -19.64 -12.53
N SER A 53 17.45 -20.97 -12.54
CA SER A 53 18.29 -21.93 -13.26
C SER A 53 19.79 -21.84 -12.93
N VAL A 54 20.12 -21.69 -11.64
CA VAL A 54 21.50 -21.60 -11.11
C VAL A 54 21.73 -22.58 -9.96
N ASP A 55 22.98 -22.76 -9.55
CA ASP A 55 23.30 -23.55 -8.36
C ASP A 55 22.87 -22.82 -7.06
N PRO A 56 22.32 -23.51 -6.05
CA PRO A 56 22.03 -22.93 -4.75
C PRO A 56 23.17 -22.13 -4.10
N GLN A 57 24.43 -22.51 -4.35
CA GLN A 57 25.60 -21.77 -3.85
C GLN A 57 25.75 -20.39 -4.51
N GLU A 58 25.35 -20.23 -5.76
CA GLU A 58 25.38 -18.92 -6.44
C GLU A 58 24.41 -17.96 -5.76
N ILE A 59 23.22 -18.44 -5.36
CA ILE A 59 22.27 -17.66 -4.55
C ILE A 59 22.88 -17.31 -3.19
N ILE A 60 23.46 -18.28 -2.47
CA ILE A 60 24.06 -18.04 -1.15
C ILE A 60 25.17 -16.97 -1.22
N HIS A 61 26.05 -17.07 -2.23
CA HIS A 61 27.13 -16.09 -2.43
C HIS A 61 26.57 -14.70 -2.72
N LEU A 62 25.58 -14.59 -3.63
CA LEU A 62 24.94 -13.32 -3.95
C LEU A 62 24.32 -12.68 -2.70
N LEU A 63 23.52 -13.43 -1.94
CA LEU A 63 22.83 -12.90 -0.76
C LEU A 63 23.82 -12.54 0.36
N THR A 64 24.87 -13.33 0.55
CA THR A 64 25.90 -13.03 1.55
C THR A 64 26.68 -11.77 1.19
N SER A 65 27.02 -11.58 -0.09
CA SER A 65 27.67 -10.37 -0.58
C SER A 65 26.76 -9.13 -0.43
N PHE A 66 25.47 -9.27 -0.73
CA PHE A 66 24.48 -8.21 -0.49
C PHE A 66 24.41 -7.83 0.99
N MET A 67 24.25 -8.81 1.89
CA MET A 67 24.18 -8.59 3.34
C MET A 67 25.43 -7.91 3.89
N GLN A 68 26.62 -8.29 3.40
CA GLN A 68 27.88 -7.65 3.79
C GLN A 68 27.92 -6.18 3.37
N GLN A 69 27.54 -5.87 2.12
CA GLN A 69 27.53 -4.49 1.61
C GLN A 69 26.47 -3.64 2.31
N LYS A 70 25.29 -4.20 2.64
CA LYS A 70 24.26 -3.50 3.44
C LYS A 70 24.74 -3.25 4.88
N ALA A 71 25.49 -4.16 5.47
CA ALA A 71 26.05 -3.97 6.81
C ALA A 71 27.04 -2.79 6.86
N GLU A 72 27.84 -2.60 5.80
CA GLU A 72 28.70 -1.41 5.64
C GLU A 72 27.89 -0.09 5.57
N GLN A 73 26.59 -0.17 5.25
CA GLN A 73 25.66 0.95 5.20
C GLN A 73 24.80 1.09 6.46
N GLY A 74 25.05 0.29 7.51
CA GLY A 74 24.31 0.31 8.77
C GLY A 74 23.01 -0.51 8.75
N VAL A 75 22.82 -1.38 7.76
CA VAL A 75 21.67 -2.30 7.66
C VAL A 75 22.15 -3.74 7.81
N PHE A 76 21.80 -4.37 8.93
CA PHE A 76 22.25 -5.71 9.31
C PHE A 76 21.15 -6.73 9.05
N TYR A 77 21.27 -7.44 7.93
CA TYR A 77 20.43 -8.57 7.63
C TYR A 77 21.00 -9.87 8.21
N GLN A 78 20.12 -10.74 8.69
CA GLN A 78 20.37 -12.17 8.82
C GLN A 78 19.57 -12.96 7.77
N LEU A 79 20.08 -14.10 7.31
CA LEU A 79 19.44 -14.91 6.28
C LEU A 79 18.52 -15.95 6.91
N ALA A 80 17.23 -15.91 6.58
CA ALA A 80 16.26 -16.97 6.89
C ALA A 80 15.99 -17.81 5.64
N ASN A 81 16.42 -19.08 5.65
CA ASN A 81 16.21 -20.00 4.55
C ASN A 81 15.12 -21.05 4.88
N ALA A 82 13.93 -20.87 4.33
CA ALA A 82 12.81 -21.80 4.47
C ALA A 82 13.08 -23.20 3.90
N GLY A 83 14.12 -23.36 3.06
CA GLY A 83 14.57 -24.65 2.54
C GLY A 83 15.45 -25.46 3.49
N ALA A 84 15.84 -24.92 4.65
CA ALA A 84 16.77 -25.55 5.59
C ALA A 84 16.34 -25.32 7.05
N VAL A 85 15.09 -25.63 7.40
CA VAL A 85 14.56 -25.43 8.75
C VAL A 85 15.09 -26.52 9.69
N ALA A 86 15.69 -26.13 10.82
CA ALA A 86 16.16 -27.09 11.83
C ALA A 86 14.97 -27.72 12.58
N SER A 87 14.85 -29.05 12.58
CA SER A 87 13.80 -29.72 13.36
C SER A 87 14.14 -29.74 14.85
N LYS A 88 13.25 -29.27 15.73
CA LYS A 88 13.34 -29.49 17.18
C LYS A 88 13.11 -30.99 17.51
N GLY A 89 14.18 -31.79 17.48
CA GLY A 89 14.18 -33.21 17.81
C GLY A 89 15.59 -33.71 18.17
N LEU A 90 15.67 -34.84 18.89
CA LEU A 90 16.93 -35.43 19.41
C LEU A 90 17.99 -35.74 18.33
N PHE A 91 17.60 -35.70 17.05
CA PHE A 91 18.47 -35.71 15.89
C PHE A 91 18.23 -34.42 15.10
N ASN A 92 19.19 -33.50 15.10
CA ASN A 92 19.19 -32.30 14.26
C ASN A 92 19.16 -32.71 12.77
N ARG A 93 17.96 -32.87 12.20
CA ARG A 93 17.76 -33.03 10.75
C ARG A 93 17.16 -31.75 10.22
N SER A 94 17.79 -31.13 9.23
CA SER A 94 17.17 -30.02 8.49
C SER A 94 16.01 -30.56 7.66
N LYS A 95 14.81 -30.00 7.84
CA LYS A 95 13.64 -30.27 7.00
C LYS A 95 13.41 -29.04 6.11
N SER A 96 13.35 -29.24 4.80
CA SER A 96 12.88 -28.20 3.86
C SER A 96 11.37 -28.10 3.96
N LEU A 97 10.82 -26.88 4.00
CA LEU A 97 9.38 -26.71 3.88
C LEU A 97 8.90 -27.17 2.50
N ALA A 98 7.75 -27.83 2.47
CA ALA A 98 7.12 -28.32 1.25
C ALA A 98 6.49 -27.16 0.45
N GLN A 99 6.26 -27.35 -0.84
CA GLN A 99 5.75 -26.28 -1.71
C GLN A 99 4.33 -25.87 -1.35
N ASP A 100 3.54 -26.84 -0.89
CA ASP A 100 2.17 -26.71 -0.43
C ASP A 100 2.06 -26.42 1.08
N ALA A 101 3.19 -26.19 1.77
CA ALA A 101 3.16 -25.80 3.18
C ALA A 101 2.39 -24.47 3.32
N PRO A 102 1.48 -24.35 4.31
CA PRO A 102 0.72 -23.14 4.53
C PRO A 102 1.65 -22.00 4.96
N TRP A 103 1.23 -20.76 4.71
CA TRP A 103 2.05 -19.58 4.99
C TRP A 103 2.53 -19.49 6.45
N HIS A 104 1.73 -19.95 7.42
CA HIS A 104 2.08 -19.86 8.84
C HIS A 104 3.27 -20.75 9.21
N GLU A 105 3.53 -21.85 8.49
CA GLU A 105 4.77 -22.64 8.69
C GLU A 105 6.02 -21.86 8.26
N TYR A 106 5.90 -20.99 7.25
CA TYR A 106 6.97 -20.05 6.87
C TYR A 106 7.13 -18.96 7.94
N ALA A 107 6.02 -18.46 8.48
CA ALA A 107 6.03 -17.47 9.56
C ALA A 107 6.64 -18.03 10.86
N ASP A 108 6.48 -19.31 11.16
CA ASP A 108 7.10 -19.97 12.31
C ASP A 108 8.64 -19.89 12.28
N VAL A 109 9.26 -19.91 11.09
CA VAL A 109 10.71 -19.69 10.93
C VAL A 109 11.09 -18.29 11.41
N LEU A 110 10.30 -17.28 11.04
CA LEU A 110 10.53 -15.89 11.45
C LEU A 110 10.32 -15.71 12.96
N LYS A 111 9.27 -16.35 13.50
CA LYS A 111 9.00 -16.33 14.94
C LYS A 111 10.10 -16.98 15.75
N GLN A 112 10.64 -18.10 15.26
CA GLN A 112 11.76 -18.78 15.90
C GLN A 112 12.98 -17.87 15.95
N ILE A 113 13.33 -17.20 14.85
CA ILE A 113 14.46 -16.25 14.82
C ILE A 113 14.25 -15.14 15.85
N HIS A 114 13.07 -14.53 15.87
CA HIS A 114 12.74 -13.46 16.82
C HIS A 114 12.85 -13.94 18.29
N ASP A 115 12.34 -15.13 18.60
CA ASP A 115 12.40 -15.70 19.95
C ASP A 115 13.84 -16.00 20.37
N GLU A 116 14.66 -16.52 19.46
CA GLU A 116 16.07 -16.78 19.69
C GLU A 116 16.88 -15.49 19.92
N GLU A 117 16.60 -14.41 19.18
CA GLU A 117 17.17 -13.08 19.44
C GLU A 117 16.78 -12.56 20.83
N ALA A 118 15.50 -12.68 21.19
CA ALA A 118 14.98 -12.25 22.48
C ALA A 118 15.59 -13.05 23.64
N GLU A 119 15.74 -14.37 23.50
CA GLU A 119 16.41 -15.24 24.48
C GLU A 119 17.88 -14.87 24.69
N ARG A 120 18.57 -14.40 23.63
CA ARG A 120 19.95 -13.89 23.71
C ARG A 120 20.04 -12.45 24.22
N GLY A 121 18.91 -11.76 24.39
CA GLY A 121 18.88 -10.35 24.78
C GLY A 121 19.38 -9.40 23.69
N GLU A 122 19.33 -9.83 22.43
CA GLU A 122 19.73 -9.04 21.28
C GLU A 122 18.62 -8.05 20.91
N GLU A 123 19.00 -6.91 20.31
CA GLU A 123 18.02 -6.07 19.64
C GLU A 123 17.36 -6.84 18.50
N PRO A 124 16.01 -6.89 18.45
CA PRO A 124 15.29 -7.72 17.51
C PRO A 124 15.45 -7.21 16.08
N SER A 125 15.42 -8.14 15.13
CA SER A 125 15.20 -7.80 13.73
C SER A 125 13.78 -7.28 13.55
N THR A 126 13.62 -6.07 13.02
CA THR A 126 12.32 -5.40 12.82
C THR A 126 11.96 -5.19 11.36
N PHE A 127 12.87 -5.48 10.43
CA PHE A 127 12.61 -5.44 8.99
C PHE A 127 12.55 -6.86 8.42
N LEU A 128 11.64 -7.12 7.49
CA LEU A 128 11.53 -8.38 6.77
C LEU A 128 11.56 -8.11 5.27
N PHE A 129 12.63 -8.55 4.61
CA PHE A 129 12.75 -8.47 3.16
C PHE A 129 12.58 -9.85 2.54
N ILE A 130 11.42 -10.08 1.90
CA ILE A 130 11.07 -11.35 1.26
C ILE A 130 11.61 -11.37 -0.17
N LEU A 131 12.42 -12.37 -0.53
CA LEU A 131 12.96 -12.54 -1.87
C LEU A 131 12.27 -13.68 -2.62
N GLY A 132 11.56 -13.33 -3.69
CA GLY A 132 10.91 -14.26 -4.61
C GLY A 132 9.40 -14.03 -4.75
N GLY A 133 8.83 -14.68 -5.77
CA GLY A 133 7.39 -14.73 -5.97
C GLY A 133 6.69 -15.66 -4.97
N ASP A 134 5.38 -15.81 -5.13
CA ASP A 134 4.51 -16.72 -4.36
C ASP A 134 4.96 -18.20 -4.45
N ASP A 135 5.60 -18.57 -5.56
CA ASP A 135 6.18 -19.90 -5.76
C ASP A 135 7.42 -20.19 -4.89
N ILE A 136 8.06 -19.16 -4.35
CA ILE A 136 9.26 -19.25 -3.50
C ILE A 136 8.90 -19.14 -2.02
N ILE A 137 8.28 -18.01 -1.64
CA ILE A 137 7.69 -17.75 -0.33
C ILE A 137 6.24 -17.37 -0.60
N PRO A 138 5.25 -18.15 -0.14
CA PRO A 138 3.85 -17.92 -0.48
C PRO A 138 3.42 -16.53 -0.03
N MET A 139 2.59 -15.85 -0.84
CA MET A 139 1.90 -14.65 -0.43
C MET A 139 0.50 -15.08 0.05
N PRO A 140 0.19 -14.93 1.34
CA PRO A 140 -1.11 -15.31 1.87
C PRO A 140 -2.27 -14.70 1.08
N ALA A 141 -3.28 -15.52 0.78
CA ALA A 141 -4.53 -15.11 0.14
C ALA A 141 -5.68 -15.24 1.15
N ILE A 142 -6.22 -14.12 1.63
CA ILE A 142 -7.27 -14.10 2.65
C ILE A 142 -8.65 -13.87 2.01
N PRO A 143 -9.76 -14.33 2.61
CA PRO A 143 -11.10 -14.06 2.11
C PRO A 143 -11.44 -12.57 1.93
N HIS A 144 -12.23 -12.29 0.89
CA HIS A 144 -12.91 -11.02 0.62
C HIS A 144 -13.62 -10.43 1.86
N TYR A 145 -13.17 -9.32 2.48
CA TYR A 145 -13.99 -8.64 3.51
C TYR A 145 -15.38 -8.23 3.00
N LEU A 146 -15.53 -8.06 1.68
CA LEU A 146 -16.80 -7.73 1.05
C LEU A 146 -17.70 -8.96 0.75
N GLY A 147 -17.24 -10.17 1.08
CA GLY A 147 -17.98 -11.43 1.04
C GLY A 147 -17.93 -12.19 -0.30
N ASP A 148 -18.48 -13.40 -0.30
CA ASP A 148 -18.37 -14.43 -1.36
C ASP A 148 -19.13 -14.14 -2.66
N GLN A 149 -19.83 -13.00 -2.74
CA GLN A 149 -20.57 -12.58 -3.94
C GLN A 149 -19.68 -11.84 -4.96
N ALA A 150 -18.38 -11.76 -4.69
CA ALA A 150 -17.38 -11.20 -5.59
C ALA A 150 -17.06 -12.19 -6.72
N GLY A 151 -16.62 -11.71 -7.88
CA GLY A 151 -16.17 -12.59 -8.97
C GLY A 151 -14.99 -13.48 -8.53
N ASP A 152 -14.65 -14.55 -9.26
CA ASP A 152 -13.55 -15.45 -8.87
C ASP A 152 -12.22 -14.71 -8.62
N ALA A 153 -11.96 -13.63 -9.36
CA ALA A 153 -10.77 -12.77 -9.21
C ALA A 153 -10.79 -11.84 -7.97
N GLU A 154 -11.89 -11.79 -7.23
CA GLU A 154 -12.13 -10.93 -6.07
C GLU A 154 -12.43 -11.73 -4.79
N LYS A 155 -12.44 -13.07 -4.85
CA LYS A 155 -12.77 -13.91 -3.68
C LYS A 155 -11.72 -13.81 -2.57
N THR A 156 -10.48 -13.52 -2.93
CA THR A 156 -9.37 -13.40 -1.99
C THR A 156 -8.58 -12.12 -2.22
N ILE A 157 -7.87 -11.67 -1.18
CA ILE A 157 -6.89 -10.59 -1.24
C ILE A 157 -5.53 -11.16 -0.93
N ASP A 158 -4.58 -10.95 -1.84
CA ASP A 158 -3.20 -11.34 -1.64
C ASP A 158 -2.51 -10.28 -0.77
N THR A 159 -1.89 -10.69 0.34
CA THR A 159 -1.27 -9.78 1.31
C THR A 159 -0.05 -10.39 1.98
N ASP A 160 1.05 -9.63 2.07
CA ASP A 160 2.19 -9.99 2.90
C ASP A 160 2.00 -9.58 4.37
N LEU A 161 0.95 -8.81 4.71
CA LEU A 161 0.75 -8.25 6.05
C LEU A 161 0.79 -9.32 7.15
N LEU A 162 0.32 -10.53 6.88
CA LEU A 162 0.34 -11.64 7.85
C LEU A 162 1.76 -12.00 8.31
N TYR A 163 2.79 -11.78 7.49
CA TYR A 163 4.18 -12.00 7.91
C TYR A 163 4.67 -11.00 8.96
N ALA A 164 4.03 -9.84 9.12
CA ALA A 164 4.35 -8.93 10.24
C ALA A 164 3.86 -9.48 11.58
N TYR A 165 2.97 -10.47 11.57
CA TYR A 165 2.35 -11.07 12.74
C TYR A 165 2.59 -12.58 12.73
N PRO A 166 3.85 -13.05 12.91
CA PRO A 166 4.19 -14.47 12.84
C PRO A 166 3.77 -15.20 14.13
N TYR A 167 2.49 -15.15 14.47
CA TYR A 167 1.95 -15.71 15.71
C TYR A 167 1.29 -17.07 15.51
N GLY A 168 1.30 -17.62 14.29
CA GLY A 168 0.75 -18.92 13.95
C GLY A 168 -0.57 -18.85 13.19
N ALA A 169 -1.15 -20.03 12.91
CA ALA A 169 -2.32 -20.20 12.05
C ALA A 169 -3.57 -19.42 12.49
N GLN A 170 -3.70 -19.09 13.78
CA GLN A 170 -4.82 -18.30 14.28
C GLN A 170 -4.86 -16.86 13.73
N MET A 171 -3.78 -16.40 13.10
CA MET A 171 -3.78 -15.12 12.40
C MET A 171 -4.69 -15.10 11.16
N ASP A 172 -4.99 -16.25 10.56
CA ASP A 172 -5.97 -16.37 9.47
C ASP A 172 -7.36 -15.90 9.92
N GLU A 173 -7.78 -16.29 11.12
CA GLU A 173 -9.05 -15.79 11.69
C GLU A 173 -8.91 -14.35 12.17
N ALA A 174 -7.77 -13.99 12.79
CA ALA A 174 -7.55 -12.66 13.34
C ALA A 174 -7.61 -11.58 12.24
N ILE A 175 -7.05 -11.82 11.06
CA ILE A 175 -7.10 -10.87 9.95
C ILE A 175 -8.52 -10.75 9.41
N CYS A 176 -9.23 -11.86 9.19
CA CYS A 176 -10.61 -11.84 8.69
C CYS A 176 -11.58 -11.11 9.64
N SER A 177 -11.35 -11.23 10.94
CA SER A 177 -12.15 -10.57 11.99
C SER A 177 -11.70 -9.13 12.29
N GLY A 178 -10.57 -8.69 11.72
CA GLY A 178 -9.89 -7.43 11.99
C GLY A 178 -9.20 -7.36 13.36
N GLN A 179 -9.23 -8.44 14.14
CA GLN A 179 -8.53 -8.55 15.44
C GLN A 179 -7.00 -8.51 15.31
N LEU A 180 -6.46 -8.84 14.12
CA LEU A 180 -5.03 -8.72 13.84
C LEU A 180 -4.52 -7.29 14.03
N PHE A 181 -5.32 -6.27 13.72
CA PHE A 181 -4.89 -4.86 13.77
C PHE A 181 -4.66 -4.34 15.20
N PHE A 182 -5.14 -5.04 16.22
CA PHE A 182 -4.89 -4.74 17.64
C PHE A 182 -3.66 -5.45 18.20
N GLN A 183 -3.06 -6.35 17.42
CA GLN A 183 -1.84 -7.04 17.80
C GLN A 183 -0.63 -6.17 17.44
N LYS A 184 0.46 -6.35 18.17
CA LYS A 184 1.73 -5.69 17.82
C LYS A 184 2.31 -6.39 16.60
N ALA A 185 2.81 -5.62 15.64
CA ALA A 185 3.63 -6.19 14.58
C ALA A 185 5.03 -6.53 15.12
N LEU A 186 5.69 -7.48 14.49
CA LEU A 186 7.12 -7.76 14.69
C LEU A 186 7.98 -7.20 13.55
N PHE A 187 7.42 -7.10 12.33
CA PHE A 187 8.19 -6.70 11.16
C PHE A 187 7.53 -5.60 10.31
N TYR A 188 8.37 -4.70 9.79
CA TYR A 188 8.11 -3.88 8.61
C TYR A 188 8.49 -4.68 7.36
N ILE A 189 7.54 -4.88 6.45
CA ILE A 189 7.68 -5.87 5.36
C ILE A 189 7.89 -5.19 4.01
N GLY A 190 8.79 -5.74 3.22
CA GLY A 190 8.87 -5.52 1.78
C GLY A 190 9.16 -6.83 1.04
N ARG A 191 8.73 -6.93 -0.21
CA ARG A 191 8.97 -8.12 -1.05
C ARG A 191 9.65 -7.73 -2.36
N LEU A 192 10.69 -8.46 -2.77
CA LEU A 192 11.17 -8.44 -4.16
C LEU A 192 10.48 -9.57 -4.93
N PRO A 193 9.41 -9.27 -5.70
CA PRO A 193 8.73 -10.28 -6.48
C PRO A 193 9.57 -10.65 -7.71
N LEU A 194 9.50 -11.92 -8.12
CA LEU A 194 10.16 -12.38 -9.33
C LEU A 194 9.13 -12.92 -10.31
N ALA A 195 9.18 -12.39 -11.53
CA ALA A 195 8.31 -12.77 -12.64
C ALA A 195 8.43 -14.28 -12.99
N THR A 196 7.47 -14.80 -13.74
CA THR A 196 7.53 -16.19 -14.23
C THR A 196 8.70 -16.43 -15.19
N ASP A 197 9.12 -15.40 -15.92
CA ASP A 197 10.27 -15.36 -16.84
C ASP A 197 11.54 -14.78 -16.20
N ALA A 198 11.59 -14.72 -14.86
CA ALA A 198 12.75 -14.19 -14.14
C ALA A 198 14.01 -15.05 -14.35
N VAL A 199 15.14 -14.38 -14.53
CA VAL A 199 16.48 -14.98 -14.64
C VAL A 199 17.37 -14.49 -13.50
N PHE A 200 18.49 -15.18 -13.24
CA PHE A 200 19.41 -14.82 -12.14
C PHE A 200 19.81 -13.34 -12.15
N GLN A 201 20.03 -12.76 -13.34
CA GLN A 201 20.41 -11.37 -13.49
C GLN A 201 19.34 -10.39 -12.97
N ASP A 202 18.04 -10.72 -13.07
CA ASP A 202 16.98 -9.85 -12.55
C ASP A 202 17.12 -9.67 -11.03
N LEU A 203 17.48 -10.74 -10.30
CA LEU A 203 17.75 -10.70 -8.86
C LEU A 203 19.08 -9.99 -8.56
N ALA A 204 20.15 -10.37 -9.25
CA ALA A 204 21.49 -9.82 -9.01
C ALA A 204 21.55 -8.32 -9.29
N ASP A 205 20.97 -7.86 -10.40
CA ASP A 205 20.93 -6.44 -10.75
C ASP A 205 20.09 -5.63 -9.78
N TYR A 206 18.94 -6.15 -9.32
CA TYR A 206 18.14 -5.46 -8.32
C TYR A 206 18.95 -5.27 -7.02
N LEU A 207 19.54 -6.35 -6.49
CA LEU A 207 20.30 -6.29 -5.23
C LEU A 207 21.55 -5.38 -5.37
N GLN A 208 22.18 -5.36 -6.53
CA GLN A 208 23.28 -4.43 -6.79
C GLN A 208 22.79 -2.98 -6.82
N ARG A 209 21.68 -2.68 -7.52
CA ARG A 209 21.09 -1.33 -7.54
C ARG A 209 20.68 -0.86 -6.15
N ASP A 210 20.14 -1.75 -5.33
CA ASP A 210 19.80 -1.47 -3.93
C ASP A 210 21.04 -1.04 -3.14
N VAL A 211 22.12 -1.82 -3.20
CA VAL A 211 23.40 -1.49 -2.55
C VAL A 211 24.00 -0.20 -3.08
N ASP A 212 24.01 0.00 -4.40
CA ASP A 212 24.56 1.20 -5.03
C ASP A 212 23.78 2.47 -4.63
N ASN A 213 22.54 2.31 -4.16
CA ASN A 213 21.64 3.40 -3.79
C ASN A 213 21.11 3.21 -2.36
N ARG A 214 22.02 3.33 -1.37
CA ARG A 214 21.69 3.31 0.07
C ARG A 214 20.43 4.11 0.43
N VAL A 215 20.23 5.23 -0.26
CA VAL A 215 19.00 6.03 -0.26
C VAL A 215 18.66 6.38 -1.71
N ILE A 216 17.36 6.52 -2.00
CA ILE A 216 16.90 6.93 -3.32
C ILE A 216 16.88 8.46 -3.38
N GLU A 217 17.71 9.04 -4.23
CA GLU A 217 17.77 10.49 -4.39
C GLU A 217 16.60 10.97 -5.25
N VAL A 218 15.74 11.81 -4.68
CA VAL A 218 14.55 12.32 -5.36
C VAL A 218 14.71 13.80 -5.63
N ASP A 219 14.92 14.13 -6.91
CA ASP A 219 15.04 15.51 -7.39
C ASP A 219 13.93 15.91 -8.36
N ALA A 220 13.25 14.93 -8.94
CA ALA A 220 12.16 15.10 -9.89
C ALA A 220 11.04 14.07 -9.68
N GLY A 221 9.79 14.52 -9.78
CA GLY A 221 8.60 13.68 -9.74
C GLY A 221 7.86 13.63 -11.08
N TYR A 222 7.02 12.61 -11.24
CA TYR A 222 6.04 12.51 -12.32
C TYR A 222 4.69 12.10 -11.74
N GLY A 223 3.60 12.71 -12.23
CA GLY A 223 2.25 12.45 -11.73
C GLY A 223 1.26 12.35 -12.88
N GLN A 224 0.44 11.30 -12.90
CA GLN A 224 -0.62 11.14 -13.88
C GLN A 224 -1.87 10.56 -13.23
N CYS A 225 -3.04 11.13 -13.53
CA CYS A 225 -4.29 10.68 -12.96
C CYS A 225 -5.49 10.78 -13.90
N ASP A 226 -6.59 10.17 -13.45
CA ASP A 226 -7.90 10.33 -14.04
C ASP A 226 -8.50 11.70 -13.66
N PRO A 227 -9.18 12.40 -14.58
CA PRO A 227 -9.80 13.68 -14.31
C PRO A 227 -10.97 13.64 -13.31
N HIS A 228 -11.57 12.48 -13.02
CA HIS A 228 -12.67 12.35 -12.05
C HIS A 228 -12.22 12.50 -10.59
N TRP A 229 -10.91 12.44 -10.32
CA TRP A 229 -10.36 12.61 -8.98
C TRP A 229 -9.07 13.44 -8.97
N MET A 230 -8.92 14.34 -9.95
CA MET A 230 -7.71 15.16 -10.07
C MET A 230 -7.50 16.11 -8.88
N LYS A 231 -8.58 16.61 -8.23
CA LYS A 231 -8.44 17.45 -7.02
C LYS A 231 -8.01 16.60 -5.83
N VAL A 232 -8.57 15.41 -5.66
CA VAL A 232 -8.14 14.43 -4.64
C VAL A 232 -6.67 14.10 -4.84
N THR A 233 -6.25 13.70 -6.05
CA THR A 233 -4.84 13.40 -6.34
C THR A 233 -3.92 14.60 -6.13
N ALA A 234 -4.36 15.82 -6.45
CA ALA A 234 -3.59 17.02 -6.19
C ALA A 234 -3.39 17.28 -4.68
N GLN A 235 -4.35 16.89 -3.84
CA GLN A 235 -4.21 16.93 -2.39
C GLN A 235 -3.27 15.84 -1.87
N VAL A 236 -3.42 14.60 -2.36
CA VAL A 236 -2.53 13.46 -2.02
C VAL A 236 -1.07 13.78 -2.35
N THR A 237 -0.83 14.34 -3.55
CA THR A 237 0.51 14.72 -4.04
C THR A 237 0.91 16.15 -3.64
N GLY A 238 0.18 16.77 -2.72
CA GLY A 238 0.37 18.18 -2.37
C GLY A 238 1.76 18.47 -1.81
N ARG A 239 2.36 17.53 -1.06
CA ARG A 239 3.72 17.67 -0.53
C ARG A 239 4.78 17.66 -1.63
N ILE A 240 4.68 16.74 -2.60
CA ILE A 240 5.54 16.69 -3.80
C ILE A 240 5.55 18.05 -4.53
N SER A 241 4.37 18.67 -4.65
CA SER A 241 4.21 20.00 -5.26
C SER A 241 4.86 21.11 -4.43
N ARG A 242 4.63 21.14 -3.11
CA ARG A 242 5.20 22.17 -2.21
C ARG A 242 6.74 22.12 -2.17
N GLU A 243 7.29 20.92 -2.25
CA GLU A 243 8.75 20.68 -2.28
C GLU A 243 9.35 20.86 -3.68
N GLN A 244 8.55 21.26 -4.67
CA GLN A 244 8.98 21.55 -6.03
C GLN A 244 9.66 20.36 -6.73
N LEU A 245 9.22 19.14 -6.38
CA LEU A 245 9.68 17.91 -7.03
C LEU A 245 9.03 17.74 -8.40
N PHE A 246 7.76 18.13 -8.56
CA PHE A 246 7.18 18.14 -9.90
C PHE A 246 7.85 19.22 -10.78
N PRO A 247 8.17 18.90 -12.04
CA PRO A 247 8.69 19.87 -12.99
C PRO A 247 7.72 21.05 -13.15
N ARG A 248 8.27 22.24 -13.38
CA ARG A 248 7.48 23.39 -13.79
C ARG A 248 7.20 23.29 -15.27
N TYR A 249 5.92 23.14 -15.62
CA TYR A 249 5.47 23.14 -17.00
C TYR A 249 5.08 24.56 -17.44
N ASN A 250 5.24 24.85 -18.73
CA ASN A 250 4.58 26.01 -19.34
C ASN A 250 3.05 25.84 -19.21
N SER A 251 2.29 26.94 -19.28
CA SER A 251 0.83 26.87 -19.20
C SER A 251 0.29 25.93 -20.29
N LEU A 252 -0.23 24.78 -19.86
CA LEU A 252 -0.97 23.83 -20.68
C LEU A 252 -2.49 23.98 -20.41
N PRO A 253 -3.35 23.55 -21.35
CA PRO A 253 -4.79 23.43 -21.11
C PRO A 253 -5.08 22.60 -19.85
N LYS A 254 -6.12 22.97 -19.10
CA LYS A 254 -6.48 22.31 -17.83
C LYS A 254 -6.95 20.87 -18.03
N GLU A 255 -7.36 20.55 -19.25
CA GLU A 255 -7.76 19.21 -19.69
C GLU A 255 -6.53 18.30 -19.84
N ILE A 256 -5.33 18.86 -20.07
CA ILE A 256 -4.07 18.12 -20.19
C ILE A 256 -3.32 18.07 -18.85
N LEU A 257 -3.32 19.18 -18.10
CA LEU A 257 -2.54 19.33 -16.88
C LEU A 257 -3.36 20.05 -15.80
N TYR A 258 -3.57 19.39 -14.65
CA TYR A 258 -4.16 19.99 -13.46
C TYR A 258 -3.12 20.14 -12.36
N GLY A 259 -2.76 21.39 -12.05
CA GLY A 259 -1.61 21.67 -11.18
C GLY A 259 -0.33 21.16 -11.85
N SER A 260 0.20 20.05 -11.35
CA SER A 260 1.38 19.36 -11.90
C SER A 260 1.09 17.92 -12.36
N LEU A 261 -0.19 17.54 -12.41
CA LEU A 261 -0.64 16.19 -12.75
C LEU A 261 -1.13 16.14 -14.19
N PHE A 262 -0.58 15.23 -14.99
CA PHE A 262 -1.09 14.96 -16.33
C PHE A 262 -2.40 14.18 -16.25
N LEU A 263 -3.35 14.52 -17.11
CA LEU A 263 -4.69 13.93 -17.10
C LEU A 263 -4.89 13.00 -18.29
N THR A 264 -5.37 11.79 -18.03
CA THR A 264 -5.80 10.83 -19.07
C THR A 264 -7.32 10.94 -19.20
N PRO A 265 -7.90 11.27 -20.37
CA PRO A 265 -7.50 10.80 -21.70
C PRO A 265 -6.64 11.73 -22.56
N GLU A 266 -6.48 13.01 -22.21
CA GLU A 266 -5.76 13.95 -23.09
C GLU A 266 -4.25 13.64 -23.16
N VAL A 267 -3.69 13.01 -22.12
CA VAL A 267 -2.38 12.36 -22.11
C VAL A 267 -2.57 10.85 -22.09
N ASP A 268 -2.76 10.27 -23.27
CA ASP A 268 -2.83 8.82 -23.46
C ASP A 268 -1.50 8.23 -23.96
N HIS A 269 -1.46 6.92 -24.17
CA HIS A 269 -0.31 6.18 -24.67
C HIS A 269 0.23 6.67 -26.03
N GLN A 270 -0.58 7.38 -26.84
CA GLN A 270 -0.12 7.91 -28.13
C GLN A 270 0.73 9.18 -27.94
N VAL A 271 0.50 9.91 -26.85
CA VAL A 271 1.15 11.19 -26.56
C VAL A 271 2.15 11.09 -25.40
N ILE A 272 2.05 10.06 -24.55
CA ILE A 272 2.83 9.92 -23.32
C ILE A 272 4.34 10.06 -23.54
N GLY A 273 4.88 9.57 -24.66
CA GLY A 273 6.32 9.70 -24.99
C GLY A 273 6.83 11.14 -25.12
N ARG A 274 5.94 12.14 -25.15
CA ARG A 274 6.30 13.57 -25.17
C ARG A 274 6.36 14.20 -23.78
N VAL A 275 5.74 13.58 -22.77
CA VAL A 275 5.55 14.18 -21.44
C VAL A 275 6.05 13.30 -20.30
N PHE A 276 6.12 11.99 -20.49
CA PHE A 276 6.70 11.08 -19.52
C PHE A 276 8.15 11.46 -19.24
N ASN A 277 8.50 11.54 -17.97
CA ASN A 277 9.83 11.89 -17.53
C ASN A 277 10.57 10.61 -17.10
N PRO A 278 11.37 9.98 -17.97
CA PRO A 278 12.13 8.78 -17.59
C PRO A 278 13.18 9.07 -16.51
N ASN A 279 13.52 10.35 -16.27
CA ASN A 279 14.47 10.73 -15.22
C ASN A 279 13.79 11.04 -13.87
N ALA A 280 12.47 10.84 -13.74
CA ALA A 280 11.78 11.03 -12.45
C ALA A 280 12.16 9.90 -11.48
N GLN A 281 12.31 10.25 -10.19
CA GLN A 281 12.62 9.29 -9.12
C GLN A 281 11.45 9.06 -8.16
N LEU A 282 10.40 9.88 -8.25
CA LEU A 282 9.13 9.65 -7.54
C LEU A 282 7.98 9.74 -8.54
N LEU A 283 7.40 8.58 -8.88
CA LEU A 283 6.30 8.48 -9.84
C LEU A 283 4.99 8.16 -9.10
N PHE A 284 3.95 8.92 -9.40
CA PHE A 284 2.63 8.78 -8.79
C PHE A 284 1.56 8.55 -9.86
N PHE A 285 0.84 7.44 -9.77
CA PHE A 285 -0.24 7.09 -10.68
C PHE A 285 -1.54 6.93 -9.89
N ASN A 286 -2.59 7.67 -10.25
CA ASN A 286 -3.93 7.51 -9.69
C ASN A 286 -4.92 7.35 -10.85
N LEU A 287 -5.03 6.12 -11.33
CA LEU A 287 -5.63 5.75 -12.61
C LEU A 287 -6.35 4.41 -12.46
N HIS A 288 -7.22 4.12 -13.41
CA HIS A 288 -7.89 2.82 -13.51
C HIS A 288 -6.92 1.68 -13.78
N GLY A 289 -7.04 0.63 -12.97
CA GLY A 289 -6.35 -0.65 -13.18
C GLY A 289 -7.32 -1.83 -13.29
N GLY A 290 -6.86 -2.92 -13.89
CA GLY A 290 -7.71 -4.03 -14.32
C GLY A 290 -7.34 -5.39 -13.72
N ALA A 291 -8.34 -6.24 -13.49
CA ALA A 291 -8.20 -7.60 -13.00
C ALA A 291 -7.84 -8.62 -14.09
N ALA A 292 -8.25 -8.37 -15.34
CA ALA A 292 -8.06 -9.30 -16.45
C ALA A 292 -6.57 -9.49 -16.77
N ARG A 293 -6.14 -10.72 -17.07
CA ARG A 293 -4.72 -11.05 -17.26
C ARG A 293 -4.05 -10.18 -18.34
N GLU A 294 -4.79 -9.84 -19.39
CA GLU A 294 -4.30 -9.08 -20.55
C GLU A 294 -4.22 -7.56 -20.30
N THR A 295 -4.77 -7.06 -19.20
CA THR A 295 -4.88 -5.60 -18.95
C THR A 295 -3.74 -5.03 -18.11
N SER A 296 -2.50 -5.26 -18.54
CA SER A 296 -1.29 -4.85 -17.78
C SER A 296 -1.04 -3.34 -17.74
N TYR A 297 -1.94 -2.52 -18.26
CA TYR A 297 -1.83 -1.07 -18.40
C TYR A 297 -2.82 -0.32 -17.50
N PHE A 298 -2.61 0.99 -17.35
CA PHE A 298 -3.55 1.87 -16.66
C PHE A 298 -4.41 2.68 -17.63
N LEU A 299 -5.65 2.99 -17.23
CA LEU A 299 -6.63 3.74 -18.01
C LEU A 299 -7.00 5.06 -17.34
N GLY A 300 -7.49 6.01 -18.14
CA GLY A 300 -8.32 7.11 -17.67
C GLY A 300 -9.62 7.23 -18.47
N GLN A 301 -10.62 7.84 -17.86
CA GLN A 301 -11.98 8.02 -18.35
C GLN A 301 -12.26 9.51 -18.60
N SER A 302 -12.88 9.83 -19.73
CA SER A 302 -13.25 11.20 -20.08
C SER A 302 -14.39 11.76 -19.22
N LEU A 303 -14.26 13.00 -18.77
CA LEU A 303 -15.36 13.77 -18.14
C LEU A 303 -16.46 14.16 -19.15
N LYS A 304 -16.15 14.19 -20.45
CA LYS A 304 -17.06 14.68 -21.51
C LYS A 304 -17.91 13.56 -22.11
N ASP A 305 -17.30 12.39 -22.27
CA ASP A 305 -17.95 11.17 -22.78
C ASP A 305 -17.63 10.02 -21.82
N PRO A 306 -18.58 9.57 -20.99
CA PRO A 306 -18.33 8.50 -20.02
C PRO A 306 -17.99 7.15 -20.69
N THR A 307 -18.13 7.04 -22.00
CA THR A 307 -17.77 5.86 -22.78
C THR A 307 -16.36 5.90 -23.37
N ASP A 308 -15.65 7.04 -23.25
CA ASP A 308 -14.29 7.23 -23.76
C ASP A 308 -13.26 6.88 -22.67
N TRP A 309 -12.68 5.68 -22.80
CA TRP A 309 -11.62 5.15 -21.97
C TRP A 309 -10.34 5.06 -22.78
N ARG A 310 -9.24 5.59 -22.23
CA ARG A 310 -7.94 5.61 -22.92
C ARG A 310 -6.85 5.01 -22.07
N VAL A 311 -5.99 4.22 -22.71
CA VAL A 311 -4.76 3.74 -22.09
C VAL A 311 -3.87 4.93 -21.80
N ALA A 312 -3.61 5.16 -20.51
CA ALA A 312 -2.68 6.16 -20.03
C ALA A 312 -1.25 5.75 -20.33
N ILE A 313 -0.87 4.55 -19.84
CA ILE A 313 0.51 4.09 -19.79
C ILE A 313 0.57 2.56 -19.83
N PHE A 314 1.55 2.03 -20.56
CA PHE A 314 1.87 0.60 -20.63
C PHE A 314 3.13 0.27 -19.78
N PRO A 315 3.30 -1.00 -19.36
CA PRO A 315 4.48 -1.43 -18.59
C PRO A 315 5.82 -1.09 -19.23
N GLU A 316 5.91 -1.13 -20.57
CA GLU A 316 7.13 -0.82 -21.33
C GLU A 316 7.58 0.63 -21.17
N VAL A 317 6.66 1.57 -20.96
CA VAL A 317 6.99 2.98 -20.73
C VAL A 317 7.60 3.16 -19.35
N ILE A 318 7.05 2.48 -18.32
CA ILE A 318 7.62 2.50 -16.96
C ILE A 318 9.04 1.91 -16.96
N ALA A 319 9.28 0.86 -17.74
CA ALA A 319 10.61 0.26 -17.88
C ALA A 319 11.66 1.20 -18.50
N THR A 320 11.26 2.35 -19.07
CA THR A 320 12.20 3.35 -19.61
C THR A 320 12.81 4.27 -18.55
N CYS A 321 12.36 4.19 -17.29
CA CYS A 321 12.95 4.97 -16.20
C CYS A 321 14.46 4.74 -16.13
N SER A 322 15.25 5.82 -16.16
CA SER A 322 16.71 5.80 -16.28
C SER A 322 17.45 5.85 -14.95
N HIS A 323 16.73 6.14 -13.86
CA HIS A 323 17.27 6.28 -12.51
C HIS A 323 16.52 5.42 -11.50
N PRO A 324 17.21 4.96 -10.44
CA PRO A 324 16.60 4.40 -9.24
C PRO A 324 15.42 5.25 -8.77
N ASN A 325 14.25 4.63 -8.63
CA ASN A 325 13.00 5.35 -8.38
C ASN A 325 12.04 4.61 -7.44
N VAL A 326 11.07 5.38 -6.95
CA VAL A 326 9.90 4.94 -6.19
C VAL A 326 8.65 5.14 -7.05
N ILE A 327 7.83 4.11 -7.16
CA ILE A 327 6.51 4.18 -7.80
C ILE A 327 5.42 3.98 -6.76
N VAL A 328 4.43 4.86 -6.77
CA VAL A 328 3.22 4.76 -5.96
C VAL A 328 2.02 4.72 -6.89
N SER A 329 1.23 3.66 -6.78
CA SER A 329 0.08 3.39 -7.64
C SER A 329 -1.21 3.28 -6.83
N GLU A 330 -2.11 4.23 -7.03
CA GLU A 330 -3.53 4.13 -6.70
C GLU A 330 -4.29 3.62 -7.92
N ALA A 331 -4.19 2.31 -8.19
CA ALA A 331 -4.90 1.66 -9.28
C ALA A 331 -5.36 0.27 -8.83
N CYS A 332 -6.59 -0.13 -9.16
CA CYS A 332 -7.05 -1.49 -8.90
C CYS A 332 -6.11 -2.50 -9.56
N TYR A 333 -5.67 -3.52 -8.82
CA TYR A 333 -4.75 -4.56 -9.28
C TYR A 333 -3.40 -4.03 -9.79
N GLY A 334 -3.04 -2.79 -9.45
CA GLY A 334 -1.83 -2.13 -9.93
C GLY A 334 -0.54 -2.81 -9.46
N ALA A 335 -0.60 -3.66 -8.43
CA ALA A 335 0.56 -4.38 -7.89
C ALA A 335 0.47 -5.91 -8.03
N ARG A 336 -0.30 -6.42 -9.01
CA ARG A 336 -0.35 -7.87 -9.27
C ARG A 336 0.96 -8.39 -9.86
N PHE A 337 1.44 -9.51 -9.36
CA PHE A 337 2.63 -10.19 -9.89
C PHE A 337 2.50 -11.72 -9.95
N ILE A 338 1.58 -12.31 -9.19
CA ILE A 338 1.46 -13.77 -9.05
C ILE A 338 1.04 -14.39 -10.39
N GLY A 339 1.91 -15.23 -10.96
CA GLY A 339 1.67 -15.89 -12.24
C GLY A 339 1.82 -14.98 -13.47
N PHE A 340 2.43 -13.80 -13.32
CA PHE A 340 2.70 -12.87 -14.42
C PHE A 340 4.19 -12.89 -14.81
N ASP A 341 4.44 -12.63 -16.09
CA ASP A 341 5.78 -12.29 -16.59
C ASP A 341 6.01 -10.77 -16.48
N LYS A 342 7.20 -10.30 -16.85
CA LYS A 342 7.55 -8.87 -16.82
C LYS A 342 6.66 -7.99 -17.70
N ALA A 343 6.19 -8.47 -18.86
CA ALA A 343 5.42 -7.66 -19.81
C ALA A 343 3.95 -7.49 -19.40
N HIS A 344 3.42 -8.41 -18.60
CA HIS A 344 2.00 -8.43 -18.21
C HIS A 344 1.72 -7.92 -16.79
N SER A 345 2.68 -7.23 -16.16
CA SER A 345 2.51 -6.60 -14.85
C SER A 345 3.26 -5.28 -14.76
N MET A 346 2.56 -4.20 -14.35
CA MET A 346 3.19 -2.91 -14.07
C MET A 346 4.31 -3.03 -13.04
N LEU A 347 4.03 -3.75 -11.95
CA LEU A 347 4.98 -3.99 -10.86
C LEU A 347 6.20 -4.77 -11.36
N LEU A 348 6.04 -5.90 -12.04
CA LEU A 348 7.18 -6.71 -12.47
C LEU A 348 8.02 -6.01 -13.54
N SER A 349 7.38 -5.30 -14.47
CA SER A 349 8.08 -4.46 -15.44
C SER A 349 8.95 -3.40 -14.75
N ALA A 350 8.35 -2.66 -13.81
CA ALA A 350 9.03 -1.63 -13.04
C ALA A 350 10.24 -2.17 -12.26
N MET A 351 10.03 -3.24 -11.48
CA MET A 351 11.07 -3.85 -10.64
C MET A 351 12.21 -4.49 -11.45
N SER A 352 11.92 -4.95 -12.68
CA SER A 352 12.95 -5.45 -13.60
C SER A 352 13.82 -4.35 -14.19
N ALA A 353 13.34 -3.10 -14.16
CA ALA A 353 14.05 -1.90 -14.59
C ALA A 353 14.68 -1.19 -13.37
N ASN A 354 14.54 0.14 -13.28
CA ASN A 354 15.19 0.93 -12.23
C ASN A 354 14.32 1.20 -10.99
N THR A 355 13.14 0.60 -10.86
CA THR A 355 12.32 0.80 -9.65
C THR A 355 12.90 -0.01 -8.50
N LEU A 356 13.20 0.67 -7.38
CA LEU A 356 13.65 0.04 -6.13
C LEU A 356 12.53 -0.10 -5.12
N LEU A 357 11.51 0.76 -5.17
CA LEU A 357 10.33 0.67 -4.30
C LEU A 357 9.06 0.85 -5.12
N TYR A 358 8.09 -0.04 -4.90
CA TYR A 358 6.77 0.05 -5.50
C TYR A 358 5.70 -0.17 -4.42
N VAL A 359 4.72 0.73 -4.34
CA VAL A 359 3.54 0.57 -3.48
C VAL A 359 2.28 0.56 -4.35
N GLY A 360 1.43 -0.45 -4.15
CA GLY A 360 0.13 -0.51 -4.82
C GLY A 360 -0.74 -1.66 -4.33
N ALA A 361 -1.97 -1.69 -4.83
CA ALA A 361 -2.98 -2.66 -4.44
C ALA A 361 -2.88 -3.99 -5.22
N SER A 362 -3.04 -5.12 -4.52
CA SER A 362 -3.20 -6.45 -5.13
C SER A 362 -4.61 -6.67 -5.71
N ARG A 363 -5.61 -5.97 -5.17
CA ARG A 363 -7.04 -6.01 -5.57
C ARG A 363 -7.59 -4.59 -5.78
N VAL A 364 -8.82 -4.33 -5.35
CA VAL A 364 -9.59 -3.14 -5.71
C VAL A 364 -9.22 -1.96 -4.81
N ALA A 365 -8.43 -1.02 -5.34
CA ALA A 365 -8.13 0.23 -4.66
C ALA A 365 -9.38 1.13 -4.60
N TYR A 366 -9.92 1.35 -3.41
CA TYR A 366 -11.00 2.32 -3.18
C TYR A 366 -10.43 3.67 -2.74
N GLY A 367 -10.91 4.76 -3.32
CA GLY A 367 -10.57 6.13 -2.89
C GLY A 367 -11.73 7.11 -3.10
N GLN A 368 -11.53 8.38 -2.81
CA GLN A 368 -12.53 9.43 -3.05
C GLN A 368 -12.55 9.87 -4.51
N ALA A 369 -13.74 10.19 -5.01
CA ALA A 369 -13.91 10.98 -6.23
C ALA A 369 -13.84 12.47 -5.89
N ASP A 370 -13.63 13.31 -6.90
CA ASP A 370 -13.72 14.75 -6.70
C ASP A 370 -15.14 15.16 -6.25
N PRO A 371 -15.26 16.15 -5.34
CA PRO A 371 -16.57 16.63 -4.93
C PRO A 371 -17.30 17.27 -6.12
N HIS A 372 -18.57 16.90 -6.28
CA HIS A 372 -19.46 17.44 -7.32
C HIS A 372 -19.73 18.93 -7.12
N ASP A 373 -19.97 19.37 -5.88
CA ASP A 373 -20.10 20.78 -5.54
C ASP A 373 -18.71 21.44 -5.39
N PRO A 374 -18.38 22.48 -6.19
CA PRO A 374 -17.12 23.21 -6.07
C PRO A 374 -16.84 23.84 -4.70
N GLY A 375 -17.88 24.09 -3.89
CA GLY A 375 -17.75 24.63 -2.53
C GLY A 375 -17.43 23.58 -1.46
N SER A 376 -17.55 22.29 -1.78
CA SER A 376 -17.31 21.21 -0.84
C SER A 376 -15.81 20.91 -0.68
N PRO A 377 -15.34 20.60 0.55
CA PRO A 377 -13.94 20.28 0.78
C PRO A 377 -13.58 18.95 0.11
N VAL A 378 -12.39 18.89 -0.47
CA VAL A 378 -11.78 17.65 -0.94
C VAL A 378 -11.41 16.81 0.29
N ARG A 379 -11.84 15.55 0.31
CA ARG A 379 -11.58 14.59 1.39
C ARG A 379 -10.72 13.47 0.84
N LEU A 380 -9.88 12.92 1.72
CA LEU A 380 -9.08 11.73 1.44
C LEU A 380 -9.71 10.54 2.16
N SER A 381 -9.71 9.37 1.53
CA SER A 381 -10.12 8.11 2.17
C SER A 381 -9.29 6.95 1.65
N ASN A 382 -9.15 5.87 2.43
CA ASN A 382 -8.63 4.60 1.95
C ASN A 382 -7.32 4.74 1.13
N ALA A 383 -7.32 4.40 -0.15
CA ALA A 383 -6.13 4.47 -1.02
C ALA A 383 -5.48 5.85 -1.02
N ASP A 384 -6.28 6.92 -0.99
CA ASP A 384 -5.80 8.31 -0.96
C ASP A 384 -5.00 8.57 0.34
N VAL A 385 -5.44 8.00 1.46
CA VAL A 385 -4.77 8.13 2.78
C VAL A 385 -3.51 7.28 2.80
N ILE A 386 -3.58 6.01 2.40
CA ILE A 386 -2.42 5.11 2.42
C ILE A 386 -1.28 5.66 1.55
N THR A 387 -1.57 6.04 0.32
CA THR A 387 -0.53 6.49 -0.61
C THR A 387 -0.02 7.89 -0.29
N GLY A 388 -0.91 8.81 0.13
CA GLY A 388 -0.52 10.15 0.55
C GLY A 388 0.38 10.15 1.79
N GLU A 389 0.00 9.40 2.82
CA GLU A 389 0.79 9.30 4.04
C GLU A 389 2.09 8.52 3.82
N PHE A 390 2.08 7.46 3.00
CA PHE A 390 3.30 6.78 2.60
C PHE A 390 4.30 7.75 1.94
N VAL A 391 3.85 8.54 0.94
CA VAL A 391 4.70 9.54 0.28
C VAL A 391 5.19 10.59 1.28
N ASN A 392 4.33 11.08 2.16
CA ASN A 392 4.72 12.07 3.17
C ASN A 392 5.81 11.53 4.10
N HIS A 393 5.62 10.33 4.66
CA HIS A 393 6.59 9.70 5.56
C HIS A 393 7.91 9.37 4.85
N MET A 394 7.85 8.95 3.59
CA MET A 394 9.05 8.77 2.76
C MET A 394 9.80 10.11 2.61
N LEU A 395 9.10 11.22 2.35
CA LEU A 395 9.71 12.56 2.26
C LEU A 395 10.22 13.09 3.62
N ASP A 396 9.75 12.53 4.73
CA ASP A 396 10.34 12.73 6.07
C ASP A 396 11.60 11.90 6.31
N GLY A 397 12.03 11.08 5.33
CA GLY A 397 13.21 10.24 5.43
C GLY A 397 12.99 8.94 6.20
N MET A 398 11.74 8.52 6.40
CA MET A 398 11.44 7.21 7.00
C MET A 398 11.79 6.08 6.01
N PRO A 399 12.28 4.92 6.49
CA PRO A 399 12.37 3.73 5.68
C PRO A 399 10.98 3.29 5.16
N ALA A 400 10.92 2.74 3.95
CA ALA A 400 9.67 2.44 3.27
C ALA A 400 8.74 1.51 4.04
N GLY A 401 9.31 0.51 4.72
CA GLY A 401 8.52 -0.40 5.56
C GLY A 401 7.84 0.33 6.73
N VAL A 402 8.53 1.30 7.33
CA VAL A 402 7.99 2.14 8.40
C VAL A 402 6.92 3.08 7.85
N ALA A 403 7.22 3.76 6.73
CA ALA A 403 6.29 4.69 6.08
C ALA A 403 4.95 4.04 5.74
N LEU A 404 4.95 2.80 5.23
CA LEU A 404 3.70 2.09 4.92
C LEU A 404 2.95 1.63 6.17
N PHE A 405 3.66 1.23 7.22
CA PHE A 405 3.03 0.91 8.49
C PHE A 405 2.34 2.13 9.11
N GLU A 406 3.02 3.28 9.15
CA GLU A 406 2.44 4.52 9.67
C GLU A 406 1.27 5.01 8.81
N ALA A 407 1.32 4.83 7.49
CA ALA A 407 0.19 5.13 6.61
C ALA A 407 -1.06 4.28 6.95
N ARG A 408 -0.87 2.99 7.26
CA ARG A 408 -1.97 2.12 7.75
C ARG A 408 -2.50 2.57 9.11
N SER A 409 -1.61 2.88 10.06
CA SER A 409 -2.01 3.43 11.36
C SER A 409 -2.84 4.70 11.19
N ARG A 410 -2.44 5.58 10.27
CA ARG A 410 -3.16 6.82 9.99
C ARG A 410 -4.56 6.59 9.42
N LEU A 411 -4.75 5.59 8.56
CA LEU A 411 -6.10 5.20 8.10
C LEU A 411 -6.98 4.74 9.28
N CYS A 412 -6.44 3.93 10.20
CA CYS A 412 -7.15 3.49 11.40
C CYS A 412 -7.52 4.64 12.35
N GLU A 413 -6.73 5.72 12.40
CA GLU A 413 -7.05 6.91 13.19
C GLU A 413 -8.13 7.80 12.56
N MET A 414 -8.15 7.88 11.23
CA MET A 414 -9.00 8.80 10.49
C MET A 414 -10.39 8.26 10.18
N ALA A 415 -10.54 6.93 10.16
CA ALA A 415 -11.77 6.27 9.72
C ALA A 415 -12.27 5.23 10.72
N GLU A 416 -13.59 5.07 10.75
CA GLU A 416 -14.19 3.90 11.36
C GLU A 416 -13.90 2.68 10.48
N VAL A 417 -13.08 1.75 10.96
CA VAL A 417 -12.59 0.63 10.14
C VAL A 417 -13.69 -0.43 9.98
N GLY A 418 -14.33 -0.39 8.82
CA GLY A 418 -15.26 -1.39 8.32
C GLY A 418 -14.63 -2.33 7.28
N PRO A 419 -15.45 -3.11 6.56
CA PRO A 419 -14.98 -4.07 5.56
C PRO A 419 -14.14 -3.48 4.40
N VAL A 420 -14.49 -2.29 3.91
CA VAL A 420 -13.75 -1.64 2.80
C VAL A 420 -12.42 -1.06 3.31
N GLU A 421 -12.42 -0.37 4.44
CA GLU A 421 -11.18 0.13 5.08
C GLU A 421 -10.22 -1.05 5.38
N SER A 422 -10.76 -2.16 5.86
CA SER A 422 -9.98 -3.39 6.11
C SER A 422 -9.40 -3.98 4.82
N THR A 423 -10.15 -3.92 3.71
CA THR A 423 -9.64 -4.30 2.38
C THR A 423 -8.43 -3.45 2.00
N THR A 424 -8.53 -2.13 2.16
CA THR A 424 -7.44 -1.21 1.85
C THR A 424 -6.19 -1.44 2.73
N LEU A 425 -6.37 -1.72 4.03
CA LEU A 425 -5.26 -2.00 4.94
C LEU A 425 -4.42 -3.21 4.50
N VAL A 426 -5.05 -4.23 3.91
CA VAL A 426 -4.39 -5.50 3.56
C VAL A 426 -3.93 -5.57 2.10
N GLU A 427 -4.62 -4.90 1.17
CA GLU A 427 -4.34 -5.05 -0.27
C GLU A 427 -3.16 -4.21 -0.76
N PHE A 428 -2.87 -3.09 -0.10
CA PHE A 428 -1.70 -2.28 -0.39
C PHE A 428 -0.45 -2.94 0.19
N ASN A 429 0.49 -3.30 -0.68
CA ASN A 429 1.74 -3.98 -0.31
C ASN A 429 2.95 -3.15 -0.73
N LEU A 430 4.07 -3.32 -0.02
CA LEU A 430 5.36 -2.74 -0.36
C LEU A 430 6.20 -3.78 -1.10
N PHE A 431 6.68 -3.41 -2.28
CA PHE A 431 7.62 -4.19 -3.05
C PHE A 431 8.97 -3.46 -3.11
N GLY A 432 10.04 -4.21 -2.88
CA GLY A 432 11.40 -3.72 -2.68
C GLY A 432 11.90 -3.89 -1.25
N ASP A 433 13.12 -3.41 -0.99
CA ASP A 433 13.76 -3.50 0.32
C ASP A 433 13.09 -2.50 1.29
N PRO A 434 12.46 -2.98 2.40
CA PRO A 434 11.74 -2.12 3.32
C PRO A 434 12.63 -1.15 4.13
N THR A 435 13.96 -1.30 4.07
CA THR A 435 14.93 -0.43 4.74
C THR A 435 15.31 0.81 3.91
N LEU A 436 15.02 0.79 2.60
CA LEU A 436 15.29 1.93 1.73
C LEU A 436 14.40 3.13 2.11
N GLY A 437 15.00 4.31 2.16
CA GLY A 437 14.31 5.59 2.26
C GLY A 437 14.62 6.46 1.04
N ILE A 438 13.99 7.63 0.98
CA ILE A 438 14.32 8.65 -0.02
C ILE A 438 15.01 9.84 0.65
N VAL A 439 15.82 10.55 -0.13
CA VAL A 439 16.41 11.82 0.27
C VAL A 439 16.18 12.88 -0.80
N ASN A 440 15.79 14.08 -0.38
CA ASN A 440 15.71 15.24 -1.27
C ASN A 440 16.85 16.20 -0.91
N ARG A 441 17.91 16.24 -1.72
CA ARG A 441 19.08 17.09 -1.48
C ARG A 441 18.75 18.58 -1.47
N LYS A 442 17.67 19.00 -2.14
CA LYS A 442 17.20 20.41 -2.16
C LYS A 442 16.54 20.82 -0.84
N MET A 443 16.08 19.88 -0.02
CA MET A 443 15.38 20.17 1.23
C MET A 443 16.29 20.34 2.45
N GLY A 444 17.59 20.07 2.32
CA GLY A 444 18.53 20.17 3.43
C GLY A 444 18.27 19.08 4.48
N THR A 445 18.98 17.96 4.35
CA THR A 445 19.12 16.87 5.34
C THR A 445 17.83 16.47 6.08
N ALA A 446 17.06 15.53 5.53
CA ALA A 446 16.37 14.58 6.40
C ALA A 446 17.45 13.58 6.87
N SER A 447 17.88 13.66 8.13
CA SER A 447 18.51 12.48 8.73
C SER A 447 17.45 11.39 8.75
N MET A 448 17.83 10.13 8.49
CA MET A 448 16.89 9.02 8.63
C MET A 448 16.19 9.12 9.99
N ALA A 449 14.86 9.12 9.98
CA ALA A 449 14.09 9.21 11.21
C ALA A 449 14.49 8.04 12.13
N ALA A 450 14.65 8.29 13.43
CA ALA A 450 14.97 7.25 14.38
C ALA A 450 13.85 6.20 14.39
N VAL A 451 14.17 4.96 14.01
CA VAL A 451 13.22 3.85 14.01
C VAL A 451 13.32 3.13 15.35
N GLY A 452 12.20 3.00 16.06
CA GLY A 452 12.15 2.26 17.31
C GLY A 452 12.39 0.75 17.12
N SER A 453 12.99 0.10 18.12
CA SER A 453 13.24 -1.34 18.12
C SER A 453 12.00 -2.21 18.41
N ARG A 454 10.83 -1.59 18.58
CA ARG A 454 9.56 -2.28 18.84
C ARG A 454 8.46 -1.65 18.00
N ILE A 455 7.79 -2.47 17.21
CA ILE A 455 6.67 -2.03 16.39
C ILE A 455 5.38 -2.06 17.23
N GLY A 456 4.56 -1.04 17.07
CA GLY A 456 3.26 -0.93 17.71
C GLY A 456 2.20 -1.86 17.10
N ALA A 457 0.97 -1.69 17.57
CA ALA A 457 -0.23 -2.16 16.88
C ALA A 457 -0.76 -1.03 15.98
N LEU A 458 -1.55 -1.37 14.95
CA LEU A 458 -2.21 -0.36 14.12
C LEU A 458 -3.30 0.39 14.89
N PHE A 459 -3.93 -0.29 15.86
CA PHE A 459 -4.87 0.31 16.80
C PHE A 459 -4.24 0.53 18.17
N GLY A 460 -4.48 1.72 18.74
CA GLY A 460 -4.08 2.03 20.11
C GLY A 460 -4.86 1.24 21.17
N SER A 461 -4.32 1.11 22.38
CA SER A 461 -4.96 0.33 23.46
C SER A 461 -6.31 0.89 23.97
N ALA A 462 -6.68 2.11 23.57
CA ALA A 462 -7.91 2.77 23.99
C ALA A 462 -9.10 2.57 23.02
N THR A 463 -8.87 1.98 21.85
CA THR A 463 -9.93 1.76 20.86
C THR A 463 -10.71 0.47 21.14
N ALA A 464 -12.02 0.49 20.86
CA ALA A 464 -12.86 -0.70 21.00
C ALA A 464 -12.38 -1.82 20.06
N SER A 465 -12.32 -3.05 20.59
CA SER A 465 -11.89 -4.26 19.86
C SER A 465 -13.11 -5.06 19.38
N GLY A 466 -14.02 -4.40 18.66
CA GLY A 466 -15.18 -5.07 18.03
C GLY A 466 -14.74 -6.04 16.94
N ARG A 467 -15.63 -6.95 16.53
CA ARG A 467 -15.37 -7.90 15.45
C ARG A 467 -16.00 -7.41 14.15
N LEU A 468 -15.25 -7.43 13.05
CA LEU A 468 -15.79 -7.11 11.74
C LEU A 468 -16.90 -8.11 11.36
N GLU A 469 -18.01 -7.58 10.87
CA GLU A 469 -19.08 -8.37 10.28
C GLU A 469 -19.52 -7.73 8.97
N ASN A 470 -19.78 -8.57 7.97
CA ASN A 470 -20.36 -8.14 6.70
C ASN A 470 -21.36 -9.21 6.25
N VAL A 471 -22.66 -8.91 6.43
CA VAL A 471 -23.75 -9.85 6.18
C VAL A 471 -24.51 -9.43 4.92
N PRO A 472 -24.43 -10.18 3.81
CA PRO A 472 -25.15 -9.85 2.57
C PRO A 472 -26.67 -9.75 2.78
N ILE A 473 -27.29 -8.82 2.09
CA ILE A 473 -28.74 -8.62 2.03
C ILE A 473 -29.18 -8.96 0.59
N ALA A 474 -30.20 -9.80 0.45
CA ALA A 474 -30.74 -10.16 -0.86
C ALA A 474 -31.38 -8.92 -1.53
N VAL A 475 -30.90 -8.56 -2.72
CA VAL A 475 -31.44 -7.44 -3.49
C VAL A 475 -32.41 -8.00 -4.54
N GLY A 476 -33.69 -8.14 -4.16
CA GLY A 476 -34.81 -8.45 -5.05
C GLY A 476 -35.15 -9.95 -5.20
N GLU A 477 -36.34 -10.34 -4.74
CA GLU A 477 -37.12 -11.49 -5.24
C GLU A 477 -38.60 -11.08 -5.37
N ASP A 478 -39.26 -11.48 -6.46
CA ASP A 478 -40.69 -11.28 -6.69
C ASP A 478 -41.53 -12.03 -5.64
N ALA A 479 -42.51 -11.33 -5.06
CA ALA A 479 -43.32 -11.80 -3.95
C ALA A 479 -44.18 -13.05 -4.28
N LYS A 480 -44.12 -14.08 -3.41
CA LYS A 480 -45.12 -15.17 -3.29
C LYS A 480 -45.87 -15.10 -1.95
N PRO A 481 -47.11 -15.65 -1.86
CA PRO A 481 -48.09 -15.24 -0.86
C PRO A 481 -47.86 -15.78 0.57
N MET A 482 -48.58 -15.14 1.49
CA MET A 482 -48.19 -14.81 2.87
C MET A 482 -48.21 -15.93 3.92
N SER A 483 -47.14 -15.97 4.72
CA SER A 483 -47.08 -16.48 6.11
C SER A 483 -46.67 -15.34 7.05
N LEU A 484 -46.71 -15.52 8.38
CA LEU A 484 -46.21 -14.50 9.35
C LEU A 484 -44.73 -14.14 9.08
N LEU A 485 -43.93 -15.11 8.66
CA LEU A 485 -42.55 -14.90 8.19
C LEU A 485 -42.49 -14.02 6.92
N ALA A 486 -43.47 -14.13 6.02
CA ALA A 486 -43.56 -13.28 4.85
C ALA A 486 -43.95 -11.83 5.19
N GLN A 487 -44.77 -11.61 6.23
CA GLN A 487 -45.11 -10.26 6.71
C GLN A 487 -43.92 -9.58 7.38
N VAL A 488 -43.17 -10.30 8.22
CA VAL A 488 -41.93 -9.80 8.82
C VAL A 488 -40.89 -9.49 7.73
N ARG A 489 -40.75 -10.36 6.72
CA ARG A 489 -39.89 -10.11 5.56
C ARG A 489 -40.35 -8.87 4.79
N ALA A 490 -41.62 -8.76 4.43
CA ALA A 490 -42.15 -7.60 3.73
C ALA A 490 -41.93 -6.27 4.49
N GLN A 491 -42.02 -6.28 5.82
CA GLN A 491 -41.74 -5.08 6.63
C GLN A 491 -40.24 -4.75 6.68
N VAL A 492 -39.38 -5.76 6.76
CA VAL A 492 -37.92 -5.59 6.66
C VAL A 492 -37.55 -5.08 5.26
N ASP A 493 -38.13 -5.65 4.21
CA ASP A 493 -37.91 -5.24 2.81
C ASP A 493 -38.39 -3.82 2.57
N ALA A 494 -39.54 -3.42 3.14
CA ALA A 494 -40.04 -2.04 3.06
C ALA A 494 -39.11 -1.05 3.77
N ASN A 495 -38.59 -1.40 4.95
CA ASN A 495 -37.62 -0.57 5.67
C ASN A 495 -36.30 -0.44 4.90
N LEU A 496 -35.79 -1.54 4.34
CA LEU A 496 -34.59 -1.54 3.50
C LEU A 496 -34.78 -0.71 2.22
N ALA A 497 -35.95 -0.81 1.59
CA ALA A 497 -36.30 0.01 0.43
C ALA A 497 -36.37 1.50 0.79
N GLU A 498 -36.89 1.85 1.97
CA GLU A 498 -36.88 3.24 2.45
C GLU A 498 -35.46 3.75 2.69
N ILE A 499 -34.61 2.96 3.36
CA ILE A 499 -33.20 3.28 3.59
C ILE A 499 -32.46 3.46 2.26
N GLN A 500 -32.64 2.54 1.31
CA GLN A 500 -32.08 2.63 -0.02
C GLN A 500 -32.57 3.90 -0.74
N SER A 501 -33.86 4.23 -0.63
CA SER A 501 -34.42 5.44 -1.24
C SER A 501 -33.80 6.71 -0.65
N ARG A 502 -33.60 6.77 0.67
CA ARG A 502 -32.94 7.90 1.35
C ARG A 502 -31.48 8.05 0.92
N ILE A 503 -30.74 6.94 0.78
CA ILE A 503 -29.37 6.95 0.30
C ILE A 503 -29.32 7.42 -1.15
N ASN A 504 -30.17 6.88 -2.03
CA ASN A 504 -30.26 7.31 -3.42
C ASN A 504 -30.59 8.79 -3.57
N GLU A 505 -31.49 9.32 -2.75
CA GLU A 505 -31.82 10.75 -2.74
C GLU A 505 -30.62 11.61 -2.32
N GLN A 506 -29.85 11.16 -1.31
CA GLN A 506 -28.61 11.83 -0.91
C GLN A 506 -27.54 11.74 -2.00
N LEU A 507 -27.33 10.55 -2.60
CA LEU A 507 -26.39 10.33 -3.72
C LEU A 507 -26.67 11.28 -4.89
N TYR A 508 -27.94 11.41 -5.28
CA TYR A 508 -28.33 12.34 -6.32
C TYR A 508 -28.12 13.80 -5.91
N LYS A 509 -28.58 14.20 -4.72
CA LYS A 509 -28.53 15.61 -4.29
C LYS A 509 -27.12 16.11 -3.97
N GLN A 510 -26.27 15.28 -3.37
CA GLN A 510 -24.97 15.69 -2.85
C GLN A 510 -23.82 15.31 -3.80
N TRP A 511 -23.91 14.20 -4.54
CA TRP A 511 -22.85 13.72 -5.43
C TRP A 511 -23.24 13.71 -6.91
N GLY A 512 -24.47 14.11 -7.27
CA GLY A 512 -24.94 14.13 -8.65
C GLY A 512 -25.16 12.74 -9.26
N ILE A 513 -25.13 11.68 -8.45
CA ILE A 513 -25.24 10.29 -8.93
C ILE A 513 -26.71 9.94 -9.08
N SER A 514 -27.15 9.67 -10.32
CA SER A 514 -28.56 9.37 -10.60
C SER A 514 -29.06 8.18 -9.77
N PRO A 515 -30.31 8.23 -9.27
CA PRO A 515 -30.90 7.15 -8.49
C PRO A 515 -30.81 5.82 -9.23
N ARG A 516 -30.28 4.80 -8.55
CA ARG A 516 -30.01 3.48 -9.15
C ARG A 516 -30.15 2.39 -8.10
N LYS A 517 -30.20 1.14 -8.54
CA LYS A 517 -30.20 -0.01 -7.62
C LYS A 517 -28.76 -0.41 -7.31
N PRO A 518 -28.43 -0.74 -6.06
CA PRO A 518 -27.15 -1.32 -5.75
C PRO A 518 -27.06 -2.71 -6.39
N VAL A 519 -25.86 -3.05 -6.87
CA VAL A 519 -25.53 -4.41 -7.32
C VAL A 519 -25.31 -5.35 -6.13
N ARG A 520 -24.88 -4.79 -4.99
CA ARG A 520 -24.74 -5.52 -3.73
C ARG A 520 -25.10 -4.61 -2.57
N MET A 521 -25.77 -5.18 -1.57
CA MET A 521 -26.03 -4.53 -0.29
C MET A 521 -25.69 -5.50 0.83
N SER A 522 -25.11 -4.98 1.91
CA SER A 522 -24.84 -5.75 3.11
C SER A 522 -25.01 -4.91 4.37
N ARG A 523 -25.29 -5.60 5.48
CA ARG A 523 -25.23 -5.01 6.82
C ARG A 523 -23.83 -5.20 7.38
N THR A 524 -23.25 -4.14 7.92
CA THR A 524 -21.88 -4.17 8.42
C THR A 524 -21.80 -3.85 9.91
N THR A 525 -20.79 -4.42 10.55
CA THR A 525 -20.31 -4.03 11.88
C THR A 525 -18.82 -3.69 11.74
N SER A 526 -18.43 -2.47 12.14
CA SER A 526 -17.04 -2.01 12.15
C SER A 526 -16.27 -2.46 13.40
N LEU A 527 -14.96 -2.24 13.43
CA LEU A 527 -14.13 -2.54 14.60
C LEU A 527 -14.47 -1.70 15.84
N GLY A 528 -14.92 -0.46 15.67
CA GLY A 528 -15.47 0.35 16.75
C GLY A 528 -16.88 -0.07 17.20
N GLY A 529 -17.48 -1.08 16.57
CA GLY A 529 -18.80 -1.60 16.89
C GLY A 529 -19.96 -0.82 16.26
N GLN A 530 -19.68 0.12 15.35
CA GLN A 530 -20.71 0.85 14.63
C GLN A 530 -21.39 -0.08 13.62
N LYS A 531 -22.71 0.01 13.56
CA LYS A 531 -23.53 -0.78 12.63
C LYS A 531 -24.09 0.09 11.53
N GLY A 532 -24.13 -0.46 10.33
CA GLY A 532 -24.55 0.27 9.15
C GLY A 532 -24.86 -0.62 7.96
N TYR A 533 -24.88 0.01 6.79
CA TYR A 533 -24.98 -0.67 5.51
C TYR A 533 -23.78 -0.31 4.64
N GLU A 534 -23.34 -1.27 3.82
CA GLU A 534 -22.43 -1.04 2.70
C GLU A 534 -23.17 -1.40 1.41
N MET A 535 -23.17 -0.47 0.46
CA MET A 535 -23.85 -0.60 -0.82
C MET A 535 -22.87 -0.38 -1.95
N LEU A 536 -22.81 -1.34 -2.87
CA LEU A 536 -22.03 -1.23 -4.09
C LEU A 536 -22.95 -0.89 -5.26
N TYR A 537 -22.61 0.12 -6.03
CA TYR A 537 -23.33 0.54 -7.22
C TYR A 537 -22.43 0.44 -8.44
N ASN A 538 -23.00 0.04 -9.58
CA ASN A 538 -22.33 0.15 -10.87
C ASN A 538 -22.53 1.56 -11.43
N LEU A 539 -21.43 2.21 -11.81
CA LEU A 539 -21.44 3.51 -12.46
C LEU A 539 -21.48 3.40 -13.99
N ASP A 540 -21.16 2.24 -14.56
CA ASP A 540 -21.24 2.00 -16.00
C ASP A 540 -22.67 1.72 -16.48
N GLU A 541 -23.38 2.78 -16.81
CA GLU A 541 -24.71 2.69 -17.44
C GLU A 541 -24.64 2.27 -18.92
N SER A 542 -23.47 2.44 -19.55
CA SER A 542 -23.29 2.20 -20.99
C SER A 542 -22.93 0.76 -21.33
N GLY A 543 -22.42 0.00 -20.35
CA GLY A 543 -21.88 -1.34 -20.54
C GLY A 543 -20.59 -1.34 -21.38
N LYS A 544 -19.81 -0.25 -21.33
CA LYS A 544 -18.61 -0.05 -22.15
C LYS A 544 -17.32 0.05 -21.34
N VAL A 545 -17.35 -0.17 -20.03
CA VAL A 545 -16.11 -0.35 -19.25
C VAL A 545 -15.29 -1.48 -19.88
N PRO A 546 -13.99 -1.27 -20.17
CA PRO A 546 -13.14 -2.30 -20.73
C PRO A 546 -13.05 -3.54 -19.83
N ASP A 547 -12.83 -4.70 -20.44
CA ASP A 547 -12.79 -5.98 -19.71
C ASP A 547 -11.77 -5.96 -18.56
N GLY A 548 -12.17 -6.51 -17.41
CA GLY A 548 -11.37 -6.53 -16.20
C GLY A 548 -11.27 -5.20 -15.44
N PHE A 549 -11.79 -4.08 -15.95
CA PHE A 549 -11.87 -2.83 -15.20
C PHE A 549 -13.22 -2.69 -14.50
N TYR A 550 -13.23 -1.93 -13.39
CA TYR A 550 -14.44 -1.69 -12.63
C TYR A 550 -14.67 -0.19 -12.50
N ASN A 551 -15.89 0.24 -12.80
CA ASN A 551 -16.37 1.58 -12.48
C ASN A 551 -17.51 1.47 -11.48
N GLN A 552 -17.15 1.39 -10.20
CA GLN A 552 -18.08 1.12 -9.12
C GLN A 552 -17.97 2.16 -8.01
N LEU A 553 -19.07 2.32 -7.29
CA LEU A 553 -19.21 3.22 -6.15
C LEU A 553 -19.58 2.40 -4.92
N SER A 554 -18.78 2.51 -3.86
CA SER A 554 -19.06 1.94 -2.54
C SER A 554 -19.55 3.02 -1.60
N VAL A 555 -20.73 2.82 -1.01
CA VAL A 555 -21.39 3.78 -0.14
C VAL A 555 -21.65 3.14 1.21
N SER A 556 -21.10 3.73 2.27
CA SER A 556 -21.43 3.35 3.64
C SER A 556 -22.46 4.30 4.24
N SER A 557 -23.38 3.74 5.03
CA SER A 557 -24.37 4.51 5.78
C SER A 557 -24.53 3.97 7.19
N ASP A 558 -25.11 4.77 8.07
CA ASP A 558 -25.64 4.25 9.34
C ASP A 558 -26.93 3.43 9.12
N LEU A 559 -27.52 2.92 10.21
CA LEU A 559 -28.77 2.14 10.17
C LEU A 559 -30.01 2.93 9.72
N ASN A 560 -29.95 4.28 9.70
CA ASN A 560 -31.03 5.15 9.27
C ASN A 560 -30.89 5.59 7.80
N GLY A 561 -29.81 5.17 7.13
CA GLY A 561 -29.50 5.53 5.76
C GLY A 561 -28.81 6.89 5.61
N GLU A 562 -28.23 7.45 6.66
CA GLU A 562 -27.39 8.65 6.56
C GLU A 562 -26.00 8.24 6.03
N ILE A 563 -25.59 8.83 4.90
CA ILE A 563 -24.31 8.48 4.25
C ILE A 563 -23.14 8.93 5.12
N LYS A 564 -22.19 8.01 5.35
CA LYS A 564 -20.95 8.27 6.10
C LYS A 564 -19.74 8.36 5.19
N SER A 565 -19.68 7.53 4.15
CA SER A 565 -18.59 7.57 3.17
C SER A 565 -19.07 7.17 1.78
N VAL A 566 -18.43 7.75 0.77
CA VAL A 566 -18.64 7.46 -0.66
C VAL A 566 -17.27 7.29 -1.29
N ARG A 567 -17.02 6.13 -1.89
CA ARG A 567 -15.73 5.73 -2.45
C ARG A 567 -15.93 5.18 -3.85
N VAL A 568 -14.96 5.40 -4.72
CA VAL A 568 -14.94 4.87 -6.10
C VAL A 568 -13.78 3.91 -6.26
N THR A 569 -13.95 2.95 -7.16
CA THR A 569 -12.87 2.06 -7.61
C THR A 569 -11.88 2.83 -8.47
N LYS A 570 -10.59 2.70 -8.16
CA LYS A 570 -9.53 3.48 -8.79
C LYS A 570 -9.01 2.89 -10.07
#